data_AF-A0AAN8H0N9-F1
#
_entry.id   AF-A0AAN8H0N9-F1
#
_cell.length_a   1.000
_cell.length_b   1.000
_cell.length_c   1.000
_cell.angle_alpha   90.00
_cell.angle_beta   90.00
_cell.angle_gamma   90.00
#
_symmetry.space_group_name_H-M   'P 1'
#
loop_
_entity.id
_entity.type
_entity.pdbx_description
1 polymer ?
#
loop_
_entity_poly.entity_id
_entity_poly.type
_entity_poly.pdbx_seq_one_letter_code
_entity_poly.pdbx_strand_id
1 'polypeptide(L)'
;MTSRCNQHKCHRALRRFLERVPEEYSLGVLFCPCTNTLCGERRRKTIVPSCSYQDPEGVQPNCLHQQSFCRRDDLCRSRLADFLNNCWPSPLTASGCLKDSAGLCLRAYAGLIGTIMTPNYLSNSSADVSLWCNCEGSGNQWQDCLRLQRMFTHNPCLRNSISWMGSPGSLPADFTPLPAPRPSPLVQEDELLSNNHLPEHNNIVVDILREGHCLQPGLRGTGGAAPLTTPPSAVLLLLLLLSTSLSWG
;
A
#
# COMPACT_ATOMS: atom_id res chain seq x y z
N MET A 1 8.96 28.90 3.26
CA MET A 1 8.30 28.49 2.01
C MET A 1 8.83 27.11 1.64
N THR A 2 8.30 26.04 2.22
CA THR A 2 8.83 24.68 1.98
C THR A 2 8.02 24.04 0.87
N SER A 3 8.69 23.74 -0.24
CA SER A 3 8.11 23.13 -1.43
C SER A 3 7.37 21.86 -1.04
N ARG A 4 6.04 21.92 -1.15
CA ARG A 4 5.19 20.73 -1.07
C ARG A 4 5.61 19.77 -2.17
N CYS A 5 5.54 18.48 -1.86
CA CYS A 5 5.94 17.42 -2.76
C CYS A 5 5.33 17.60 -4.18
N ASN A 6 6.01 17.07 -5.20
CA ASN A 6 5.40 16.98 -6.52
C ASN A 6 4.42 15.79 -6.54
N GLN A 7 3.14 16.06 -6.28
CA GLN A 7 2.10 15.03 -6.16
C GLN A 7 1.97 14.17 -7.44
N HIS A 8 2.09 14.77 -8.63
CA HIS A 8 2.05 14.01 -9.88
C HIS A 8 3.22 13.02 -10.01
N LYS A 9 4.44 13.42 -9.64
CA LYS A 9 5.59 12.50 -9.58
C LYS A 9 5.39 11.41 -8.53
N CYS A 10 4.88 11.75 -7.36
CA CYS A 10 4.56 10.79 -6.29
C CYS A 10 3.52 9.74 -6.75
N HIS A 11 2.40 10.19 -7.31
CA HIS A 11 1.37 9.31 -7.87
C HIS A 11 1.92 8.40 -8.96
N ARG A 12 2.75 8.93 -9.87
CA ARG A 12 3.42 8.11 -10.90
C ARG A 12 4.33 7.05 -10.29
N ALA A 13 5.11 7.39 -9.26
CA ALA A 13 5.99 6.45 -8.57
C ALA A 13 5.19 5.35 -7.86
N LEU A 14 4.11 5.70 -7.17
CA LEU A 14 3.21 4.74 -6.51
C LEU A 14 2.60 3.75 -7.50
N ARG A 15 2.05 4.24 -8.63
CA ARG A 15 1.51 3.37 -9.68
C ARG A 15 2.57 2.41 -10.20
N ARG A 16 3.77 2.92 -10.49
CA ARG A 16 4.89 2.10 -10.96
C ARG A 16 5.33 1.04 -9.97
N PHE A 17 5.28 1.34 -8.67
CA PHE A 17 5.58 0.38 -7.61
C PHE A 17 4.54 -0.74 -7.59
N LEU A 18 3.26 -0.40 -7.56
CA LEU A 18 2.16 -1.37 -7.52
C LEU A 18 2.05 -2.22 -8.79
N GLU A 19 2.50 -1.70 -9.94
CA GLU A 19 2.56 -2.45 -11.21
C GLU A 19 3.75 -3.40 -11.31
N ARG A 20 4.88 -3.09 -10.65
CA ARG A 20 6.14 -3.85 -10.80
C ARG A 20 6.42 -4.82 -9.68
N VAL A 21 5.94 -4.52 -8.47
CA VAL A 21 6.22 -5.33 -7.30
C VAL A 21 5.16 -6.42 -7.19
N PRO A 22 5.57 -7.70 -7.06
CA PRO A 22 4.63 -8.81 -6.94
C PRO A 22 3.59 -8.57 -5.83
N GLU A 23 2.37 -9.03 -6.09
CA GLU A 23 1.20 -8.73 -5.26
C GLU A 23 1.35 -9.25 -3.83
N GLU A 24 2.06 -10.35 -3.62
CA GLU A 24 2.36 -10.90 -2.30
C GLU A 24 3.11 -9.89 -1.41
N TYR A 25 3.95 -9.04 -2.00
CA TYR A 25 4.68 -7.99 -1.28
C TYR A 25 3.90 -6.69 -1.25
N SER A 26 3.39 -6.24 -2.40
CA SER A 26 2.74 -4.94 -2.50
C SER A 26 1.39 -4.89 -1.77
N LEU A 27 0.56 -5.94 -1.87
CA LEU A 27 -0.68 -6.03 -1.10
C LEU A 27 -0.40 -6.34 0.38
N GLY A 28 0.66 -7.11 0.68
CA GLY A 28 1.08 -7.41 2.04
C GLY A 28 1.40 -6.16 2.86
N VAL A 29 2.15 -5.20 2.28
CA VAL A 29 2.47 -3.93 2.96
C VAL A 29 1.30 -2.94 3.01
N LEU A 30 0.36 -3.03 2.06
CA LEU A 30 -0.82 -2.16 2.01
C LEU A 30 -1.89 -2.59 3.02
N PHE A 31 -2.11 -3.89 3.18
CA PHE A 31 -3.25 -4.45 3.91
C PHE A 31 -2.85 -5.29 5.12
N CYS A 32 -1.63 -5.10 5.66
CA CYS A 32 -1.18 -5.87 6.81
C CYS A 32 -2.17 -5.75 8.00
N PRO A 33 -2.48 -6.85 8.69
CA PRO A 33 -3.25 -6.80 9.93
C PRO A 33 -2.42 -6.10 11.02
N CYS A 34 -3.08 -5.33 11.87
CA CYS A 34 -2.43 -4.58 12.94
C CYS A 34 -3.13 -4.81 14.28
N THR A 35 -2.33 -5.05 15.32
CA THR A 35 -2.78 -5.23 16.71
C THR A 35 -2.53 -3.99 17.57
N ASN A 36 -1.72 -3.04 17.09
CA ASN A 36 -1.37 -1.82 17.79
C ASN A 36 -1.36 -0.60 16.84
N THR A 37 -1.36 0.59 17.44
CA THR A 37 -1.42 1.87 16.72
C THR A 37 -0.14 2.19 15.94
N LEU A 38 1.02 1.65 16.35
CA LEU A 38 2.28 1.82 15.62
C LEU A 38 2.26 1.10 14.26
N CYS A 39 1.76 -0.14 14.23
CA CYS A 39 1.52 -0.89 13.01
C CYS A 39 0.50 -0.17 12.12
N GLY A 40 -0.64 0.24 12.70
CA GLY A 40 -1.68 0.94 11.94
C GLY A 40 -1.20 2.25 11.34
N GLU A 41 -0.34 2.99 12.06
CA GLU A 41 0.28 4.21 11.56
C GLU A 41 1.29 3.93 10.44
N ARG A 42 2.08 2.85 10.54
CA ARG A 42 2.98 2.41 9.45
C ARG A 42 2.18 2.07 8.20
N ARG A 43 1.11 1.28 8.35
CA ARG A 43 0.20 0.91 7.25
C ARG A 43 -0.44 2.13 6.59
N ARG A 44 -0.93 3.08 7.38
CA ARG A 44 -1.51 4.35 6.88
C ARG A 44 -0.48 5.22 6.16
N LYS A 45 0.79 5.15 6.55
CA LYS A 45 1.90 5.89 5.95
C LYS A 45 2.51 5.23 4.72
N THR A 46 2.13 4.00 4.38
CA THR A 46 2.70 3.23 3.24
C THR A 46 2.68 4.02 1.92
N ILE A 47 1.65 4.82 1.67
CA ILE A 47 1.52 5.62 0.44
C ILE A 47 1.99 7.07 0.56
N VAL A 48 2.59 7.47 1.69
CA VAL A 48 3.00 8.86 1.98
C VAL A 48 1.81 9.84 1.88
N PRO A 49 0.83 9.75 2.80
CA PRO A 49 -0.45 10.46 2.66
C PRO A 49 -0.34 11.98 2.65
N SER A 50 0.70 12.57 3.23
CA SER A 50 0.97 14.01 3.17
C SER A 50 1.26 14.51 1.74
N CYS A 51 1.51 13.59 0.80
CA CYS A 51 1.76 13.90 -0.59
C CYS A 51 0.71 13.29 -1.53
N SER A 52 0.37 12.02 -1.33
CA SER A 52 -0.45 11.27 -2.28
C SER A 52 -1.95 11.30 -1.99
N TYR A 53 -2.34 11.62 -0.75
CA TYR A 53 -3.72 11.48 -0.29
C TYR A 53 -4.33 12.82 0.10
N GLN A 54 -3.67 13.56 0.98
CA GLN A 54 -4.16 14.84 1.47
C GLN A 54 -3.86 15.93 0.45
N ASP A 55 -4.85 16.78 0.26
CA ASP A 55 -4.66 18.03 -0.47
C ASP A 55 -3.77 18.98 0.33
N PRO A 56 -2.85 19.71 -0.32
CA PRO A 56 -2.10 20.79 0.26
C PRO A 56 -2.96 21.70 1.17
N GLU A 57 -4.07 22.23 0.72
CA GLU A 57 -4.82 23.23 1.49
C GLU A 57 -5.59 22.61 2.66
N GLY A 58 -5.59 21.27 2.79
CA GLY A 58 -6.30 20.53 3.84
C GLY A 58 -7.82 20.55 3.68
N VAL A 59 -8.32 21.20 2.62
CA VAL A 59 -9.73 21.28 2.29
C VAL A 59 -10.13 20.03 1.52
N GLN A 60 -11.16 19.34 2.00
CA GLN A 60 -11.72 18.18 1.31
C GLN A 60 -12.68 18.65 0.21
N PRO A 61 -12.47 18.26 -1.07
CA PRO A 61 -13.42 18.54 -2.12
C PRO A 61 -14.68 17.68 -1.97
N ASN A 62 -15.72 18.02 -2.73
CA ASN A 62 -16.90 17.16 -2.84
C ASN A 62 -16.55 15.85 -3.59
N CYS A 63 -16.99 14.69 -3.08
CA CYS A 63 -16.66 13.39 -3.67
C CYS A 63 -17.17 13.22 -5.10
N LEU A 64 -18.34 13.77 -5.45
CA LEU A 64 -18.87 13.72 -6.81
C LEU A 64 -18.05 14.58 -7.77
N HIS A 65 -17.52 15.70 -7.28
CA HIS A 65 -16.60 16.54 -8.05
C HIS A 65 -15.31 15.76 -8.37
N GLN A 66 -14.71 15.13 -7.37
CA GLN A 66 -13.52 14.28 -7.55
C GLN A 66 -13.79 13.10 -8.51
N GLN A 67 -14.96 12.45 -8.39
CA GLN A 67 -15.40 11.41 -9.32
C GLN A 67 -15.53 11.95 -10.76
N SER A 68 -16.06 13.16 -10.93
CA SER A 68 -16.22 13.76 -12.25
C SER A 68 -14.88 13.98 -12.96
N PHE A 69 -13.83 14.39 -12.23
CA PHE A 69 -12.47 14.49 -12.75
C PHE A 69 -11.87 13.12 -13.06
N CYS A 70 -12.05 12.15 -12.17
CA CYS A 70 -11.61 10.78 -12.40
C CYS A 70 -12.20 10.18 -13.68
N ARG A 71 -13.47 10.45 -13.98
CA ARG A 71 -14.13 9.95 -15.20
C ARG A 71 -13.57 10.57 -16.50
N ARG A 72 -12.91 11.73 -16.43
CA ARG A 72 -12.26 12.38 -17.58
C ARG A 72 -10.84 11.86 -17.82
N ASP A 73 -10.20 11.30 -16.82
CA ASP A 73 -8.88 10.65 -16.92
C ASP A 73 -9.05 9.15 -17.25
N ASP A 74 -8.48 8.68 -18.36
CA ASP A 74 -8.72 7.30 -18.83
C ASP A 74 -8.23 6.24 -17.83
N LEU A 75 -7.08 6.49 -17.19
CA LEU A 75 -6.53 5.60 -16.19
C LEU A 75 -7.45 5.54 -14.96
N CYS A 76 -7.78 6.69 -14.37
CA CYS A 76 -8.65 6.73 -13.20
C CYS A 76 -10.04 6.16 -13.49
N ARG A 77 -10.63 6.47 -14.66
CA ARG A 77 -11.91 5.92 -15.10
C ARG A 77 -11.89 4.39 -15.12
N SER A 78 -10.85 3.79 -15.70
CA SER A 78 -10.69 2.32 -15.73
C SER A 78 -10.57 1.75 -14.32
N ARG A 79 -9.69 2.31 -13.48
CA ARG A 79 -9.43 1.80 -12.12
C ARG A 79 -10.66 1.95 -11.21
N LEU A 80 -11.42 3.02 -11.36
CA LEU A 80 -12.68 3.21 -10.64
C LEU A 80 -13.74 2.20 -11.07
N ALA A 81 -13.86 1.91 -12.38
CA ALA A 81 -14.77 0.88 -12.87
C ALA A 81 -14.40 -0.50 -12.32
N ASP A 82 -13.11 -0.84 -12.30
CA ASP A 82 -12.63 -2.08 -11.70
C ASP A 82 -12.96 -2.17 -10.21
N PHE A 83 -12.77 -1.09 -9.45
CA PHE A 83 -13.11 -1.05 -8.03
C PHE A 83 -14.60 -1.29 -7.81
N LEU A 84 -15.47 -0.55 -8.51
CA LEU A 84 -16.92 -0.68 -8.35
C LEU A 84 -17.41 -2.08 -8.74
N ASN A 85 -16.83 -2.69 -9.77
CA ASN A 85 -17.22 -4.02 -10.24
C ASN A 85 -16.72 -5.17 -9.34
N ASN A 86 -15.51 -5.06 -8.79
CA ASN A 86 -14.90 -6.14 -8.00
C ASN A 86 -15.18 -6.03 -6.50
N CYS A 87 -15.43 -4.81 -6.00
CA CYS A 87 -15.76 -4.57 -4.59
C CYS A 87 -17.25 -4.36 -4.34
N TRP A 88 -18.13 -4.71 -5.29
CA TRP A 88 -19.57 -4.58 -5.06
C TRP A 88 -20.03 -5.52 -3.93
N PRO A 89 -20.68 -5.00 -2.87
CA PRO A 89 -21.09 -5.83 -1.75
C PRO A 89 -22.25 -6.75 -2.12
N SER A 90 -22.20 -8.00 -1.64
CA SER A 90 -23.28 -8.98 -1.79
C SER A 90 -23.43 -9.82 -0.52
N PRO A 91 -24.62 -9.87 0.11
CA PRO A 91 -24.85 -10.67 1.32
C PRO A 91 -24.90 -12.17 1.04
N LEU A 92 -24.90 -12.59 -0.22
CA LEU A 92 -25.11 -13.98 -0.64
C LEU A 92 -23.81 -14.80 -0.73
N THR A 93 -22.67 -14.18 -0.49
CA THR A 93 -21.34 -14.77 -0.74
C THR A 93 -20.52 -14.82 0.54
N ALA A 94 -19.61 -15.80 0.65
CA ALA A 94 -18.78 -15.97 1.84
C ALA A 94 -17.80 -14.80 2.04
N SER A 95 -17.21 -14.30 0.95
CA SER A 95 -16.35 -13.11 0.99
C SER A 95 -17.12 -11.81 1.25
N GLY A 96 -18.44 -11.80 1.05
CA GLY A 96 -19.28 -10.60 1.06
C GLY A 96 -19.18 -9.78 -0.23
N CYS A 97 -18.46 -10.26 -1.25
CA CYS A 97 -18.26 -9.63 -2.55
C CYS A 97 -19.08 -10.34 -3.64
N LEU A 98 -19.67 -9.59 -4.58
CA LEU A 98 -20.49 -10.18 -5.65
C LEU A 98 -19.75 -11.24 -6.49
N LYS A 99 -18.45 -11.06 -6.75
CA LYS A 99 -17.61 -12.02 -7.51
C LYS A 99 -16.99 -13.11 -6.64
N ASP A 100 -17.38 -13.17 -5.38
CA ASP A 100 -16.87 -14.04 -4.32
C ASP A 100 -15.32 -14.16 -4.23
N SER A 101 -14.61 -13.05 -4.42
CA SER A 101 -13.15 -13.03 -4.39
C SER A 101 -12.60 -11.79 -3.69
N ALA A 102 -12.03 -12.01 -2.50
CA ALA A 102 -11.36 -10.96 -1.72
C ALA A 102 -10.16 -10.36 -2.47
N GLY A 103 -9.34 -11.21 -3.11
CA GLY A 103 -8.16 -10.78 -3.85
C GLY A 103 -8.49 -9.84 -5.01
N LEU A 104 -9.57 -10.09 -5.76
CA LEU A 104 -10.02 -9.18 -6.83
C LEU A 104 -10.39 -7.80 -6.30
N CYS A 105 -11.07 -7.72 -5.15
CA CYS A 105 -11.41 -6.44 -4.54
C CYS A 105 -10.15 -5.69 -4.05
N LEU A 106 -9.21 -6.38 -3.38
CA LEU A 106 -7.95 -5.76 -2.92
C LEU A 106 -7.09 -5.23 -4.07
N ARG A 107 -6.99 -6.00 -5.16
CA ARG A 107 -6.27 -5.56 -6.37
C ARG A 107 -6.93 -4.33 -6.99
N ALA A 108 -8.27 -4.32 -7.05
CA ALA A 108 -9.00 -3.17 -7.59
C ALA A 108 -8.88 -1.92 -6.71
N TYR A 109 -8.91 -2.09 -5.37
CA TYR A 109 -8.60 -1.01 -4.43
C TYR A 109 -7.18 -0.47 -4.62
N ALA A 110 -6.17 -1.36 -4.69
CA ALA A 110 -4.78 -0.96 -4.88
C ALA A 110 -4.59 -0.23 -6.21
N GLY A 111 -5.34 -0.61 -7.26
CA GLY A 111 -5.35 0.06 -8.55
C GLY A 111 -5.80 1.53 -8.52
N LEU A 112 -6.53 1.97 -7.50
CA LEU A 112 -6.89 3.39 -7.32
C LEU A 112 -5.76 4.25 -6.77
N ILE A 113 -4.75 3.64 -6.13
CA ILE A 113 -3.65 4.36 -5.49
C ILE A 113 -2.79 5.03 -6.56
N GLY A 114 -2.55 6.33 -6.37
CA GLY A 114 -1.87 7.18 -7.35
C GLY A 114 -2.81 7.68 -8.44
N THR A 115 -4.12 7.67 -8.24
CA THR A 115 -5.09 8.42 -9.05
C THR A 115 -5.68 9.58 -8.25
N ILE A 116 -6.51 10.43 -8.87
CA ILE A 116 -7.24 11.45 -8.12
C ILE A 116 -8.19 10.84 -7.07
N MET A 117 -8.62 9.59 -7.23
CA MET A 117 -9.45 8.86 -6.25
C MET A 117 -8.62 7.89 -5.40
N THR A 118 -7.44 8.31 -4.94
CA THR A 118 -6.59 7.50 -4.05
C THR A 118 -7.26 7.33 -2.68
N PRO A 119 -7.61 6.10 -2.25
CA PRO A 119 -8.10 5.84 -0.91
C PRO A 119 -6.96 5.68 0.10
N ASN A 120 -7.23 5.91 1.39
CA ASN A 120 -6.32 5.56 2.48
C ASN A 120 -7.08 5.24 3.78
N TYR A 121 -6.36 4.71 4.76
CA TYR A 121 -6.87 4.51 6.12
C TYR A 121 -7.18 5.84 6.82
N LEU A 122 -8.34 5.89 7.48
CA LEU A 122 -8.81 7.07 8.22
C LEU A 122 -8.01 7.31 9.51
N SER A 123 -7.62 6.24 10.20
CA SER A 123 -6.94 6.29 11.48
C SER A 123 -5.85 5.23 11.58
N ASN A 124 -5.06 5.28 12.66
CA ASN A 124 -4.08 4.25 12.98
C ASN A 124 -4.65 3.12 13.87
N SER A 125 -5.94 3.19 14.23
CA SER A 125 -6.59 2.26 15.16
C SER A 125 -7.62 1.36 14.48
N SER A 126 -8.15 1.77 13.32
CA SER A 126 -9.12 0.97 12.55
C SER A 126 -8.60 0.60 11.16
N ALA A 127 -9.29 -0.34 10.52
CA ALA A 127 -9.09 -0.70 9.12
C ALA A 127 -10.04 0.07 8.18
N ASP A 128 -10.69 1.13 8.67
CA ASP A 128 -11.63 1.91 7.88
C ASP A 128 -10.87 2.78 6.89
N VAL A 129 -11.36 2.81 5.65
CA VAL A 129 -10.73 3.51 4.53
C VAL A 129 -11.71 4.51 3.92
N SER A 130 -11.18 5.59 3.38
CA SER A 130 -11.97 6.56 2.64
C SER A 130 -11.17 7.20 1.51
N LEU A 131 -11.87 7.93 0.65
CA LEU A 131 -11.28 8.95 -0.21
C LEU A 131 -11.04 10.24 0.58
N TRP A 132 -10.15 11.10 0.08
CA TRP A 132 -9.98 12.46 0.59
C TRP A 132 -11.06 13.40 0.00
N CYS A 133 -12.29 13.26 0.48
CA CYS A 133 -13.43 14.08 0.08
C CYS A 133 -14.56 14.03 1.11
N ASN A 134 -15.52 14.94 0.98
CA ASN A 134 -16.77 14.96 1.76
C ASN A 134 -17.99 15.11 0.82
N CYS A 135 -19.19 15.17 1.39
CA CYS A 135 -20.43 15.37 0.62
C CYS A 135 -21.02 16.77 0.73
N GLU A 136 -20.33 17.71 1.37
CA GLU A 136 -20.79 19.09 1.49
C GLU A 136 -20.97 19.71 0.10
N GLY A 137 -22.04 20.50 -0.07
CA GLY A 137 -22.37 21.11 -1.35
C GLY A 137 -22.96 20.17 -2.42
N SER A 138 -23.32 18.92 -2.09
CA SER A 138 -23.91 17.98 -3.08
C SER A 138 -25.33 18.33 -3.52
N GLY A 139 -26.07 19.14 -2.75
CA GLY A 139 -27.48 19.46 -3.02
C GLY A 139 -28.34 18.22 -3.26
N ASN A 140 -29.05 18.17 -4.39
CA ASN A 140 -29.93 17.06 -4.76
C ASN A 140 -29.19 15.73 -4.99
N GLN A 141 -27.88 15.76 -5.23
CA GLN A 141 -27.04 14.56 -5.44
C GLN A 141 -26.44 14.03 -4.13
N TRP A 142 -26.85 14.53 -2.96
CA TRP A 142 -26.33 14.12 -1.66
C TRP A 142 -26.36 12.59 -1.46
N GLN A 143 -27.45 11.92 -1.87
CA GLN A 143 -27.56 10.47 -1.75
C GLN A 143 -26.56 9.72 -2.65
N ASP A 144 -26.30 10.22 -3.85
CA ASP A 144 -25.30 9.64 -4.75
C ASP A 144 -23.89 9.85 -4.21
N CYS A 145 -23.62 11.01 -3.61
CA CYS A 145 -22.35 11.27 -2.93
C CYS A 145 -22.14 10.30 -1.75
N LEU A 146 -23.14 10.15 -0.88
CA LEU A 146 -23.07 9.20 0.22
C LEU A 146 -22.90 7.76 -0.28
N ARG A 147 -23.56 7.38 -1.37
CA ARG A 147 -23.37 6.06 -1.98
C ARG A 147 -21.92 5.86 -2.41
N LEU A 148 -21.32 6.83 -3.08
CA LEU A 148 -19.90 6.79 -3.45
C LEU A 148 -18.99 6.67 -2.23
N GLN A 149 -19.20 7.50 -1.20
CA GLN A 149 -18.39 7.48 0.02
C GLN A 149 -18.52 6.14 0.79
N ARG A 150 -19.73 5.56 0.83
CA ARG A 150 -20.01 4.29 1.50
C ARG A 150 -19.40 3.09 0.79
N MET A 151 -19.12 3.16 -0.51
CA MET A 151 -18.36 2.11 -1.21
C MET A 151 -16.95 1.91 -0.61
N PHE A 152 -16.39 2.93 0.05
CA PHE A 152 -15.11 2.85 0.74
C PHE A 152 -15.29 2.64 2.25
N THR A 153 -16.18 3.43 2.88
CA THR A 153 -16.29 3.48 4.35
C THR A 153 -17.18 2.40 4.97
N HIS A 154 -18.21 1.93 4.26
CA HIS A 154 -19.24 1.03 4.78
C HIS A 154 -19.49 -0.15 3.83
N ASN A 155 -18.42 -0.70 3.27
CA ASN A 155 -18.50 -1.78 2.30
C ASN A 155 -18.05 -3.12 2.94
N PRO A 156 -18.98 -4.05 3.22
CA PRO A 156 -18.63 -5.34 3.84
C PRO A 156 -17.69 -6.18 2.96
N CYS A 157 -17.82 -6.14 1.63
CA CYS A 157 -16.88 -6.81 0.72
C CYS A 157 -15.45 -6.32 0.95
N LEU A 158 -15.24 -5.00 0.93
CA LEU A 158 -13.92 -4.40 1.12
C LEU A 158 -13.37 -4.67 2.53
N ARG A 159 -14.19 -4.48 3.57
CA ARG A 159 -13.81 -4.72 4.96
C ARG A 159 -13.38 -6.18 5.19
N ASN A 160 -14.16 -7.13 4.67
CA ASN A 160 -13.86 -8.55 4.80
C ASN A 160 -12.61 -8.91 3.99
N SER A 161 -12.44 -8.33 2.80
CA SER A 161 -11.26 -8.54 1.97
C SER A 161 -9.97 -8.07 2.67
N ILE A 162 -9.98 -6.89 3.29
CA ILE A 162 -8.83 -6.39 4.08
C ILE A 162 -8.54 -7.32 5.26
N SER A 163 -9.60 -7.82 5.92
CA SER A 163 -9.45 -8.74 7.06
C SER A 163 -8.90 -10.11 6.63
N TRP A 164 -9.21 -10.56 5.42
CA TRP A 164 -8.80 -11.85 4.87
C TRP A 164 -7.27 -11.97 4.70
N MET A 165 -6.57 -10.85 4.46
CA MET A 165 -5.09 -10.84 4.40
C MET A 165 -4.43 -11.26 5.73
N GLY A 166 -5.12 -11.13 6.85
CA GLY A 166 -4.65 -11.60 8.16
C GLY A 166 -5.06 -13.04 8.50
N SER A 167 -5.87 -13.70 7.66
CA SER A 167 -6.36 -15.05 7.90
C SER A 167 -5.35 -16.11 7.45
N PRO A 168 -5.23 -17.25 8.17
CA PRO A 168 -4.40 -18.38 7.73
C PRO A 168 -4.92 -18.94 6.39
N GLY A 169 -4.04 -19.08 5.39
CA GLY A 169 -4.37 -19.65 4.06
C GLY A 169 -4.60 -18.65 2.92
N SER A 170 -4.30 -17.36 3.13
CA SER A 170 -4.51 -16.29 2.15
C SER A 170 -3.39 -16.09 1.11
N LEU A 171 -2.25 -16.79 1.28
CA LEU A 171 -1.13 -16.72 0.34
C LEU A 171 -0.98 -18.07 -0.38
N PRO A 172 -0.78 -18.09 -1.72
CA PRO A 172 -0.38 -19.31 -2.41
C PRO A 172 0.94 -19.80 -1.82
N ALA A 173 0.94 -21.04 -1.33
CA ALA A 173 2.15 -21.74 -0.93
C ALA A 173 2.90 -22.19 -2.19
N ASP A 174 3.52 -21.25 -2.91
CA ASP A 174 4.48 -21.59 -3.97
C ASP A 174 5.60 -20.56 -4.02
N PHE A 175 6.60 -20.78 -3.16
CA PHE A 175 7.85 -20.02 -3.18
C PHE A 175 8.69 -20.50 -4.36
N THR A 176 8.40 -20.00 -5.56
CA THR A 176 9.37 -20.07 -6.65
C THR A 176 10.51 -19.10 -6.34
N PRO A 177 11.79 -19.54 -6.26
CA PRO A 177 12.90 -18.63 -6.05
C PRO A 177 12.98 -17.61 -7.20
N LEU A 178 13.21 -16.34 -6.86
CA LEU A 178 13.43 -15.26 -7.83
C LEU A 178 14.59 -15.63 -8.80
N PRO A 179 14.49 -15.31 -10.10
CA PRO A 179 15.65 -15.32 -10.99
C PRO A 179 16.71 -14.35 -10.46
N ALA A 180 17.96 -14.81 -10.43
CA ALA A 180 19.08 -14.01 -9.92
C ALA A 180 19.17 -12.65 -10.65
N PRO A 181 19.49 -11.55 -9.94
CA PRO A 181 19.72 -10.25 -10.56
C PRO A 181 20.86 -10.36 -11.59
N ARG A 182 20.62 -9.90 -12.82
CA ARG A 182 21.69 -9.71 -13.80
C ARG A 182 22.64 -8.63 -13.27
N PRO A 183 23.97 -8.87 -13.20
CA PRO A 183 24.90 -7.86 -12.75
C PRO A 183 24.91 -6.67 -13.73
N SER A 184 24.80 -5.46 -13.17
CA SER A 184 24.99 -4.20 -13.91
C SER A 184 26.49 -3.95 -14.16
N PRO A 185 26.88 -3.26 -15.25
CA PRO A 185 28.29 -3.05 -15.63
C PRO A 185 29.13 -2.21 -14.66
N LEU A 186 28.53 -1.66 -13.60
CA LEU A 186 29.14 -0.70 -12.68
C LEU A 186 29.85 -1.33 -11.47
N VAL A 187 30.00 -2.65 -11.43
CA VAL A 187 30.63 -3.38 -10.30
C VAL A 187 32.11 -3.71 -10.57
N GLN A 188 32.63 -3.44 -11.78
CA GLN A 188 34.00 -3.83 -12.14
C GLN A 188 35.11 -2.86 -11.71
N GLU A 189 34.76 -1.68 -11.19
CA GLU A 189 35.77 -0.64 -10.87
C GLU A 189 36.18 -0.59 -9.40
N ASP A 190 35.48 -1.30 -8.50
CA ASP A 190 35.67 -1.18 -7.04
C ASP A 190 36.45 -2.36 -6.41
N GLU A 191 36.85 -3.38 -7.19
CA GLU A 191 37.60 -4.55 -6.69
C GLU A 191 39.14 -4.36 -6.60
N LEU A 192 39.66 -3.17 -6.90
CA LEU A 192 41.12 -2.92 -6.89
C LEU A 192 41.64 -2.07 -5.72
N LEU A 193 40.77 -1.61 -4.82
CA LEU A 193 41.13 -0.58 -3.83
C LEU A 193 40.51 -0.80 -2.44
N SER A 194 40.53 -2.00 -1.85
CA SER A 194 40.42 -2.08 -0.38
C SER A 194 40.87 -3.41 0.23
N ASN A 195 42.17 -3.57 0.44
CA ASN A 195 42.69 -4.45 1.48
C ASN A 195 43.31 -3.54 2.55
N ASN A 196 42.68 -3.44 3.74
CA ASN A 196 43.32 -3.45 5.06
C ASN A 196 42.32 -3.20 6.21
N HIS A 197 42.07 -4.26 6.97
CA HIS A 197 41.87 -4.40 8.42
C HIS A 197 40.98 -3.45 9.28
N LEU A 198 40.05 -4.10 10.01
CA LEU A 198 39.16 -3.71 11.14
C LEU A 198 39.93 -3.30 12.45
N PRO A 199 39.32 -2.80 13.58
CA PRO A 199 37.98 -3.17 14.08
C PRO A 199 37.05 -2.10 14.72
N GLU A 200 35.76 -2.49 14.74
CA GLU A 200 34.70 -2.28 15.74
C GLU A 200 34.39 -0.86 16.26
N HIS A 201 33.19 -0.39 15.90
CA HIS A 201 32.16 0.05 16.85
C HIS A 201 30.86 0.23 16.06
N ASN A 202 29.80 -0.52 16.39
CA ASN A 202 28.40 -0.12 16.19
C ASN A 202 27.42 -1.15 16.77
N ASN A 203 27.30 -1.17 18.09
CA ASN A 203 26.21 -1.81 18.83
C ASN A 203 24.88 -1.03 18.74
N ILE A 204 24.56 -0.39 17.61
CA ILE A 204 23.32 0.41 17.47
C ILE A 204 22.39 -0.16 16.37
N VAL A 205 22.87 -1.10 15.55
CA VAL A 205 22.09 -1.66 14.42
C VAL A 205 21.29 -2.91 14.82
N VAL A 206 21.59 -3.53 15.96
CA VAL A 206 20.94 -4.78 16.38
C VAL A 206 19.52 -4.56 16.93
N ASP A 207 19.18 -3.35 17.40
CA ASP A 207 17.85 -3.08 17.98
C ASP A 207 16.77 -2.69 16.95
N ILE A 208 17.14 -2.33 15.71
CA ILE A 208 16.15 -2.00 14.66
C ILE A 208 15.63 -3.26 13.95
N LEU A 209 16.37 -4.36 14.03
CA LEU A 209 16.05 -5.63 13.34
C LEU A 209 15.08 -6.53 14.11
N ARG A 210 14.67 -6.16 15.34
CA ARG A 210 13.86 -7.02 16.21
C ARG A 210 12.36 -6.76 16.21
N GLU A 211 11.89 -5.68 15.58
CA GLU A 211 10.48 -5.24 15.60
C GLU A 211 9.86 -5.21 14.18
N GLY A 212 9.89 -6.37 13.51
CA GLY A 212 9.38 -6.58 12.14
C GLY A 212 7.90 -6.95 12.04
N HIS A 213 7.02 -6.25 12.76
CA HIS A 213 5.60 -6.65 12.92
C HIS A 213 4.71 -6.57 11.66
N CYS A 214 5.18 -6.00 10.54
CA CYS A 214 4.49 -6.07 9.25
C CYS A 214 5.16 -7.01 8.23
N LEU A 215 6.25 -7.68 8.61
CA LEU A 215 7.07 -8.53 7.73
C LEU A 215 7.20 -9.98 8.21
N GLN A 216 6.54 -10.37 9.32
CA GLN A 216 6.52 -11.76 9.78
C GLN A 216 5.11 -12.35 9.75
N PRO A 217 4.88 -13.41 8.95
CA PRO A 217 3.74 -14.30 9.14
C PRO A 217 3.90 -15.03 10.47
N GLY A 218 2.84 -15.05 11.29
CA GLY A 218 2.86 -15.76 12.57
C GLY A 218 3.07 -17.26 12.38
N LEU A 219 4.26 -17.75 12.73
CA LEU A 219 4.48 -19.16 13.06
C LEU A 219 4.54 -19.30 14.57
N ARG A 220 3.54 -19.97 15.15
CA ARG A 220 3.62 -20.50 16.52
C ARG A 220 3.61 -22.02 16.42
N GLY A 221 4.77 -22.66 16.62
CA GLY A 221 4.88 -24.13 16.67
C GLY A 221 6.30 -24.69 16.59
N THR A 222 6.89 -24.94 17.78
CA THR A 222 7.88 -25.99 18.15
C THR A 222 9.14 -26.25 17.32
N GLY A 223 10.30 -25.89 17.90
CA GLY A 223 11.50 -26.73 18.02
C GLY A 223 12.28 -27.11 16.75
N GLY A 224 13.41 -26.41 16.50
CA GLY A 224 14.46 -26.86 15.59
C GLY A 224 15.32 -25.71 15.08
N ALA A 225 16.61 -25.70 15.45
CA ALA A 225 17.56 -24.67 15.05
C ALA A 225 18.06 -24.88 13.60
N ALA A 226 17.94 -23.86 12.75
CA ALA A 226 18.75 -23.67 11.54
C ALA A 226 18.82 -22.16 11.23
N PRO A 227 19.98 -21.62 10.78
CA PRO A 227 20.13 -20.19 10.54
C PRO A 227 19.64 -19.84 9.14
N LEU A 228 18.62 -18.97 9.03
CA LEU A 228 18.12 -18.49 7.75
C LEU A 228 18.56 -17.04 7.51
N THR A 229 19.48 -16.89 6.56
CA THR A 229 19.91 -15.64 5.93
C THR A 229 18.73 -14.93 5.25
N THR A 230 18.62 -13.62 5.49
CA THR A 230 17.60 -12.68 4.97
C THR A 230 17.53 -12.58 3.44
N PRO A 231 16.51 -11.87 2.90
CA PRO A 231 16.89 -10.67 2.15
C PRO A 231 16.10 -9.41 2.56
N PRO A 232 16.78 -8.32 2.94
CA PRO A 232 16.20 -7.00 3.26
C PRO A 232 15.94 -6.12 2.01
N SER A 233 16.04 -6.68 0.79
CA SER A 233 16.24 -5.87 -0.42
C SER A 233 14.99 -5.15 -0.95
N ALA A 234 13.80 -5.74 -0.83
CA ALA A 234 12.57 -5.14 -1.39
C ALA A 234 12.05 -3.96 -0.55
N VAL A 235 12.16 -4.06 0.77
CA VAL A 235 11.79 -3.01 1.72
C VAL A 235 12.77 -1.84 1.62
N LEU A 236 14.07 -2.14 1.48
CA LEU A 236 15.09 -1.14 1.20
C LEU A 236 14.82 -0.47 -0.15
N LEU A 237 14.42 -1.21 -1.19
CA LEU A 237 14.04 -0.63 -2.48
C LEU A 237 12.83 0.31 -2.39
N LEU A 238 11.80 -0.05 -1.62
CA LEU A 238 10.61 0.80 -1.43
C LEU A 238 10.99 2.09 -0.67
N LEU A 239 11.77 1.96 0.40
CA LEU A 239 12.28 3.12 1.15
C LEU A 239 13.20 3.99 0.28
N LEU A 240 14.05 3.38 -0.55
CA LEU A 240 14.92 4.06 -1.49
C LEU A 240 14.11 4.80 -2.57
N LEU A 241 13.17 4.14 -3.25
CA LEU A 241 12.32 4.75 -4.29
C LEU A 241 11.45 5.89 -3.76
N LEU A 242 10.96 5.78 -2.52
CA LEU A 242 10.22 6.86 -1.86
C LEU A 242 11.16 8.00 -1.44
N SER A 243 12.35 7.70 -0.94
CA SER A 243 13.35 8.72 -0.54
C SER A 243 13.92 9.50 -1.72
N THR A 244 14.17 8.87 -2.86
CA THR A 244 14.63 9.55 -4.10
C THR A 244 13.52 10.37 -4.76
N SER A 245 12.26 10.13 -4.41
CA SER A 245 11.13 10.98 -4.84
C SER A 245 10.93 12.21 -3.93
N LEU A 246 11.55 12.20 -2.74
CA LEU A 246 11.50 13.26 -1.73
C LEU A 246 12.76 14.14 -1.71
N SER A 247 13.85 13.66 -2.30
CA SER A 247 15.09 14.42 -2.47
C SER A 247 15.25 14.75 -3.95
N TRP A 248 14.93 15.98 -4.33
CA TRP A 248 15.47 16.80 -5.43
C TRP A 248 14.77 18.16 -5.30
N GLY A 249 15.35 18.99 -4.43
CA GLY A 249 15.27 20.44 -4.48
C GLY A 249 16.58 20.97 -5.05
#